data_AF-S4NA48-F1
#
_entry.id   AF-S4NA48-F1
#
_cell.length_a   1.000
_cell.length_b   1.000
_cell.length_c   1.000
_cell.angle_alpha   90.00
_cell.angle_beta   90.00
_cell.angle_gamma   90.00
#
_symmetry.space_group_name_H-M   'P 1'
#
loop_
_entity.id
_entity.type
_entity.pdbx_description
1 polymer ?
#
loop_
_entity_poly.entity_id
_entity_poly.type
_entity_poly.pdbx_seq_one_letter_code
_entity_poly.pdbx_strand_id
1 'polypeptide(L)'
;MTDDQLNQISMQMLTCSGNAKKILSEVMNDMNSGEGENNLDSKMVVAHQWLVKAHKYQNKVIAEAESIHYSVLFTHAQDTLMNTETIEFIIKKFIPLLRNAK
;
A
#
# COMPACT_ATOMS: atom_id res chain seq x y z
N MET A 1 -20.08 -11.77 6.58
CA MET A 1 -19.41 -12.03 5.28
C MET A 1 -19.37 -13.52 4.93
N THR A 2 -19.53 -13.91 3.66
CA THR A 2 -19.23 -15.28 3.17
C THR A 2 -17.75 -15.45 2.78
N ASP A 3 -17.27 -16.69 2.67
CA ASP A 3 -15.88 -16.96 2.25
C ASP A 3 -15.54 -16.41 0.87
N ASP A 4 -16.47 -16.53 -0.09
CA ASP A 4 -16.28 -15.98 -1.45
C ASP A 4 -16.19 -14.45 -1.44
N GLN A 5 -17.00 -13.79 -0.61
CA GLN A 5 -16.94 -12.34 -0.43
C GLN A 5 -15.61 -11.93 0.20
N LEU A 6 -15.15 -12.66 1.22
CA LEU A 6 -13.86 -12.42 1.88
C LEU A 6 -12.70 -12.61 0.90
N ASN A 7 -12.74 -13.66 0.07
CA ASN A 7 -11.75 -13.92 -0.96
C ASN A 7 -11.72 -12.80 -2.01
N GLN A 8 -12.88 -12.35 -2.47
CA GLN A 8 -12.98 -11.24 -3.43
C GLN A 8 -12.41 -9.94 -2.85
N ILE A 9 -12.75 -9.60 -1.61
CA ILE A 9 -12.21 -8.42 -0.93
C ILE A 9 -10.69 -8.56 -0.75
N SER A 10 -10.20 -9.73 -0.39
CA SER A 10 -8.76 -10.01 -0.24
C SER A 10 -8.00 -9.80 -1.55
N MET A 11 -8.55 -10.26 -2.68
CA MET A 11 -7.95 -10.03 -4.01
C MET A 11 -7.96 -8.54 -4.40
N GLN A 12 -9.01 -7.79 -4.04
CA GLN A 12 -9.07 -6.34 -4.24
C GLN A 12 -8.01 -5.61 -3.40
N MET A 13 -7.82 -6.02 -2.14
CA MET A 13 -6.76 -5.51 -1.27
C MET A 13 -5.37 -5.79 -1.84
N LEU A 14 -5.09 -7.02 -2.28
CA LEU A 14 -3.82 -7.40 -2.91
C LEU A 14 -3.54 -6.57 -4.17
N THR A 15 -4.56 -6.36 -5.01
CA THR A 15 -4.42 -5.58 -6.25
C THR A 15 -4.08 -4.12 -5.95
N CYS A 16 -4.82 -3.49 -5.01
CA CYS A 16 -4.57 -2.10 -4.64
C CYS A 16 -3.21 -1.94 -3.97
N SER A 17 -2.84 -2.84 -3.06
CA SER A 17 -1.54 -2.83 -2.38
C SER A 17 -0.39 -3.07 -3.35
N GLY A 18 -0.55 -3.98 -4.31
CA GLY A 18 0.42 -4.25 -5.37
C GLY A 18 0.66 -3.03 -6.28
N ASN A 19 -0.41 -2.32 -6.65
CA ASN A 19 -0.31 -1.08 -7.42
C ASN A 19 0.45 0.01 -6.63
N ALA A 20 0.14 0.19 -5.35
CA ALA A 20 0.88 1.10 -4.49
C ALA A 20 2.36 0.71 -4.41
N LYS A 21 2.66 -0.56 -4.13
CA LYS A 21 4.04 -1.07 -4.01
C LYS A 21 4.85 -0.88 -5.29
N LYS A 22 4.23 -1.05 -6.47
CA LYS A 22 4.87 -0.76 -7.76
C LYS A 22 5.29 0.70 -7.85
N ILE A 23 4.39 1.64 -7.57
CA ILE A 23 4.68 3.08 -7.62
C ILE A 23 5.75 3.47 -6.60
N LEU A 24 5.67 2.94 -5.38
CA LEU A 24 6.69 3.18 -4.35
C LEU A 24 8.07 2.65 -4.76
N SER A 25 8.12 1.53 -5.49
CA SER A 25 9.36 1.00 -6.05
C SER A 25 9.93 1.93 -7.13
N GLU A 26 9.09 2.50 -7.98
CA GLU A 26 9.50 3.52 -8.94
C GLU A 26 10.02 4.79 -8.25
N VAL A 27 9.38 5.24 -7.17
CA VAL A 27 9.85 6.37 -6.36
C VAL A 27 11.24 6.10 -5.78
N MET A 28 11.48 4.90 -5.23
CA MET A 28 12.81 4.54 -4.72
C MET A 28 13.88 4.52 -5.82
N ASN A 29 13.53 4.07 -7.03
CA ASN A 29 14.45 4.09 -8.17
C ASN A 29 14.81 5.52 -8.58
N ASP A 30 13.81 6.41 -8.70
CA ASP A 30 14.00 7.83 -9.01
C ASP A 30 14.84 8.54 -7.94
N MET A 31 14.62 8.21 -6.66
CA MET A 31 15.42 8.71 -5.53
C MET A 31 16.90 8.28 -5.64
N ASN A 32 17.18 7.09 -6.16
CA ASN A 32 18.53 6.54 -6.28
C ASN A 32 19.28 7.08 -7.51
N SER A 33 18.60 7.25 -8.65
CA SER A 33 19.21 7.81 -9.86
C SER A 33 19.34 9.34 -9.82
N GLY A 34 18.52 10.01 -9.01
CA GLY A 34 18.39 11.47 -9.01
C GLY A 34 17.58 12.00 -10.21
N GLU A 35 17.13 11.14 -11.11
CA GLU A 35 16.24 11.47 -12.22
C GLU A 35 14.79 11.44 -11.76
N GLY A 36 13.97 12.40 -12.19
CA GLY A 36 12.54 12.41 -11.85
C GLY A 36 12.20 12.97 -10.46
N GLU A 37 13.12 13.70 -9.81
CA GLU A 37 12.92 14.32 -8.49
C GLU A 37 11.65 15.19 -8.40
N ASN A 38 11.29 15.87 -9.50
CA ASN A 38 10.08 16.70 -9.60
C ASN A 38 8.77 15.89 -9.52
N ASN A 39 8.83 14.59 -9.78
CA ASN A 39 7.65 13.71 -9.83
C ASN A 39 7.50 12.84 -8.57
N LEU A 40 8.43 12.90 -7.61
CA LEU A 40 8.37 12.05 -6.41
C LEU A 40 7.10 12.32 -5.61
N ASP A 41 6.77 13.59 -5.36
CA ASP A 41 5.61 13.96 -4.55
C ASP A 41 4.29 13.54 -5.22
N SER A 42 4.19 13.68 -6.55
CA SER A 42 2.99 13.26 -7.29
C SER A 42 2.82 11.74 -7.28
N LYS A 43 3.90 10.97 -7.51
CA LYS A 43 3.90 9.51 -7.40
C LYS A 43 3.53 9.05 -5.98
N MET A 44 4.05 9.72 -4.95
CA MET A 44 3.70 9.42 -3.56
C MET A 44 2.22 9.64 -3.27
N VAL A 45 1.62 10.71 -3.79
CA VAL A 45 0.16 10.94 -3.68
C VAL A 45 -0.63 9.81 -4.34
N VAL A 46 -0.24 9.38 -5.55
CA VAL A 46 -0.94 8.29 -6.25
C VAL A 46 -0.78 6.95 -5.51
N ALA A 47 0.42 6.64 -5.01
CA ALA A 47 0.63 5.45 -4.17
C ALA A 47 -0.24 5.48 -2.92
N HIS A 48 -0.32 6.63 -2.24
CA HIS A 48 -1.16 6.82 -1.07
C HIS A 48 -2.65 6.59 -1.38
N GLN A 49 -3.14 7.07 -2.53
CA GLN A 49 -4.53 6.85 -2.93
C GLN A 49 -4.87 5.37 -3.12
N TRP A 50 -3.93 4.57 -3.65
CA TRP A 50 -4.10 3.12 -3.73
C TRP A 50 -4.12 2.45 -2.35
N LEU A 51 -3.26 2.88 -1.42
CA LEU A 51 -3.26 2.39 -0.05
C LEU A 51 -4.55 2.74 0.68
N VAL A 52 -5.06 3.97 0.54
CA VAL A 52 -6.37 4.37 1.08
C VAL A 52 -7.49 3.49 0.54
N LYS A 53 -7.44 3.12 -0.76
CA LYS A 53 -8.42 2.20 -1.35
C LYS A 53 -8.32 0.80 -0.74
N ALA A 54 -7.11 0.26 -0.56
CA ALA A 54 -6.89 -1.02 0.11
C ALA A 54 -7.37 -1.00 1.58
N HIS A 55 -7.09 0.08 2.31
CA HIS A 55 -7.55 0.30 3.68
C HIS A 55 -9.06 0.31 3.82
N LYS A 56 -9.76 0.95 2.87
CA LYS A 56 -11.23 0.93 2.85
C LYS A 56 -11.78 -0.49 2.72
N TYR A 57 -11.09 -1.39 2.01
CA TYR A 57 -11.47 -2.79 1.95
C TYR A 57 -11.16 -3.52 3.27
N GLN A 58 -9.97 -3.32 3.85
CA GLN A 58 -9.61 -3.89 5.15
C GLN A 58 -10.60 -3.48 6.25
N ASN A 59 -10.93 -2.20 6.34
CA ASN A 59 -11.86 -1.66 7.34
C ASN A 59 -13.27 -2.25 7.23
N LYS A 60 -13.75 -2.53 6.00
CA LYS A 60 -15.04 -3.22 5.80
C LYS A 60 -15.04 -4.60 6.43
N VAL A 61 -13.94 -5.34 6.30
CA VAL A 61 -13.81 -6.68 6.88
C VAL A 61 -13.67 -6.60 8.40
N ILE A 62 -12.81 -5.71 8.92
CA ILE A 62 -12.62 -5.54 10.37
C ILE A 62 -13.91 -5.09 11.07
N ALA A 63 -14.75 -4.27 10.43
CA ALA A 63 -16.05 -3.87 10.98
C ALA A 63 -17.02 -5.05 11.17
N GLU A 64 -16.82 -6.16 10.45
CA GLU A 64 -17.60 -7.40 10.58
C GLU A 64 -16.86 -8.49 11.40
N ALA A 65 -15.75 -8.14 12.08
CA ALA A 65 -14.77 -9.07 12.66
C ALA A 65 -15.34 -10.12 13.62
N GLU A 66 -16.41 -9.83 14.35
CA GLU A 66 -17.05 -10.79 15.28
C GLU A 66 -17.58 -12.06 14.58
N SER A 67 -17.74 -12.02 13.25
CA SER A 67 -18.34 -13.09 12.46
C SER A 67 -17.39 -13.76 11.46
N ILE A 68 -16.11 -13.38 11.43
CA ILE A 68 -15.20 -13.78 10.35
C ILE A 68 -14.35 -14.99 10.74
N HIS A 69 -14.34 -15.99 9.87
CA HIS A 69 -13.47 -17.15 9.99
C HIS A 69 -12.04 -16.84 9.52
N TYR A 70 -11.07 -17.58 10.06
CA TYR A 70 -9.69 -17.46 9.63
C TYR A 70 -9.54 -17.77 8.13
N SER A 71 -8.82 -16.90 7.41
CA SER A 71 -8.52 -17.08 5.98
C SER A 71 -7.07 -16.71 5.70
N VAL A 72 -6.30 -17.68 5.18
CA VAL A 72 -4.90 -17.49 4.78
C VAL A 72 -4.78 -16.38 3.72
N LEU A 73 -5.72 -16.32 2.77
CA LEU A 73 -5.71 -15.31 1.72
C LEU A 73 -5.95 -13.91 2.28
N PHE A 74 -6.89 -13.78 3.23
CA PHE A 74 -7.15 -12.50 3.87
C PHE A 74 -5.97 -12.04 4.74
N THR A 75 -5.37 -12.95 5.52
CA THR A 75 -4.14 -12.67 6.27
C THR A 75 -3.03 -12.18 5.32
N HIS A 76 -2.80 -12.87 4.20
CA HIS A 76 -1.80 -12.44 3.22
C HIS A 76 -2.11 -11.06 2.61
N ALA A 77 -3.39 -10.76 2.37
CA ALA A 77 -3.82 -9.45 1.89
C ALA A 77 -3.58 -8.33 2.92
N GLN A 78 -3.82 -8.60 4.21
CA GLN A 78 -3.49 -7.66 5.29
C GLN A 78 -1.98 -7.44 5.38
N ASP A 79 -1.18 -8.50 5.40
CA ASP A 79 0.28 -8.41 5.47
C ASP A 79 0.85 -7.59 4.32
N THR A 80 0.35 -7.81 3.11
CA THR A 80 0.77 -7.08 1.91
C THR A 80 0.44 -5.59 2.01
N LEU A 81 -0.76 -5.25 2.51
CA LEU A 81 -1.17 -3.86 2.73
C LEU A 81 -0.26 -3.17 3.77
N MET A 82 -0.18 -3.73 4.97
CA MET A 82 0.57 -3.13 6.09
C MET A 82 2.07 -3.02 5.80
N ASN A 83 2.65 -4.02 5.12
CA ASN A 83 4.03 -3.94 4.65
C ASN A 83 4.22 -2.79 3.65
N THR A 84 3.28 -2.61 2.71
CA THR A 84 3.38 -1.55 1.69
C THR A 84 3.23 -0.15 2.30
N GLU A 85 2.38 0.01 3.32
CA GLU A 85 2.30 1.26 4.08
C GLU A 85 3.58 1.58 4.86
N THR A 86 4.20 0.55 5.44
CA THR A 86 5.49 0.72 6.13
C THR A 86 6.56 1.24 5.14
N ILE A 87 6.58 0.70 3.92
CA ILE A 87 7.45 1.21 2.84
C ILE A 87 7.11 2.66 2.50
N GLU A 88 5.83 3.01 2.33
CA GLU A 88 5.40 4.39 2.06
C GLU A 88 5.88 5.36 3.16
N PHE A 89 5.69 4.99 4.42
CA PHE A 89 6.11 5.77 5.56
C PHE A 89 7.63 6.03 5.54
N ILE A 90 8.43 4.99 5.31
CA ILE A 90 9.89 5.11 5.24
C ILE A 90 10.30 6.03 4.09
N ILE A 91 9.74 5.83 2.89
CA ILE A 91 10.04 6.66 1.70
C ILE A 91 9.71 8.14 1.98
N LYS A 92 8.54 8.44 2.58
CA LYS A 92 8.16 9.82 2.96
C LYS A 92 9.18 10.48 3.87
N LYS A 93 9.82 9.72 4.77
CA LYS A 93 10.88 10.24 5.65
C LYS A 93 12.22 10.38 4.95
N PHE A 94 12.50 9.58 3.93
CA PHE A 94 13.77 9.59 3.20
C PHE A 94 13.85 10.71 2.14
N ILE A 95 12.74 11.04 1.47
CA ILE A 95 12.69 12.12 0.47
C ILE A 95 13.31 13.45 0.98
N PRO A 96 12.90 14.00 2.14
CA PRO A 96 13.49 15.25 2.63
C PRO A 96 14.97 15.11 3.04
N LEU A 97 15.39 13.93 3.53
CA LEU A 97 16.79 13.68 3.87
C LEU A 97 17.69 13.72 2.62
N LEU A 98 17.24 13.12 1.52
CA LEU A 98 17.95 13.17 0.24
C LEU A 98 18.01 14.58 -0.34
N ARG A 99 16.89 15.32 -0.28
CA ARG A 99 16.84 16.72 -0.76
C ARG A 99 17.79 17.65 -0.02
N ASN A 100 18.01 17.41 1.28
CA ASN A 100 18.91 18.22 2.12
C ASN A 100 20.38 17.77 2.04
N ALA A 101 20.66 16.58 1.50
CA ALA A 101 22.02 16.06 1.34
C ALA A 101 22.67 16.52 0.01
N LYS A 102 21.89 17.10 -0.90
CA LYS A 102 22.36 17.80 -2.11
C LYS A 102 22.67 19.26 -1.77
#